data_AF-A0A7S2DUQ7-F1
#
_entry.id   AF-A0A7S2DUQ7-F1
#
_cell.length_a   1.000
_cell.length_b   1.000
_cell.length_c   1.000
_cell.angle_alpha   90.00
_cell.angle_beta   90.00
_cell.angle_gamma   90.00
#
_symmetry.space_group_name_H-M   'P 1'
#
loop_
_entity.id
_entity.type
_entity.pdbx_description
1 polymer ?
#
loop_
_entity_poly.entity_id
_entity_poly.type
_entity_poly.pdbx_seq_one_letter_code
_entity_poly.pdbx_strand_id
1 'polypeptide(L)'
;DVYPITQPLGAWTAAEQGARFFTHVVAEATSNPRMLVVHEVMGRDCGWLTAATAAKYRDSLSQIGFSPQLGVTQERLDVHAVYLPEMKLDLDSEAARLKVILDRTDNVNIFVSEGAGVKDIIARMEAEGKKVDRDAFGHVRLDSINPGKYL
;
A
#
# COMPACT_ATOMS: atom_id res chain seq x y z
N ASP A 1 -10.48 -12.74 -5.86
CA ASP A 1 -11.43 -13.12 -4.78
C ASP A 1 -12.61 -13.98 -5.27
N VAL A 2 -12.96 -13.99 -6.56
CA VAL A 2 -14.01 -14.86 -7.10
C VAL A 2 -13.49 -16.24 -7.52
N TYR A 3 -13.81 -17.30 -6.79
CA TYR A 3 -13.45 -18.69 -7.17
C TYR A 3 -14.50 -19.31 -8.11
N PRO A 4 -14.12 -20.07 -9.16
CA PRO A 4 -12.77 -20.48 -9.58
C PRO A 4 -12.13 -19.54 -10.63
N ILE A 5 -12.58 -18.29 -10.72
CA ILE A 5 -12.13 -17.35 -11.75
C ILE A 5 -10.72 -16.86 -11.41
N THR A 6 -9.77 -17.08 -12.31
CA THR A 6 -8.39 -16.62 -12.15
C THR A 6 -8.18 -15.17 -12.62
N GLN A 7 -9.04 -14.66 -13.50
CA GLN A 7 -8.96 -13.30 -14.04
C GLN A 7 -10.37 -12.70 -14.22
N PRO A 8 -10.88 -11.92 -13.25
CA PRO A 8 -12.14 -11.22 -13.43
C PRO A 8 -11.98 -10.05 -14.42
N LEU A 9 -13.08 -9.67 -15.07
CA LEU A 9 -13.12 -8.52 -15.97
C LEU A 9 -12.74 -7.24 -15.22
N GLY A 10 -11.94 -6.40 -15.88
CA GLY A 10 -11.50 -5.11 -15.32
C GLY A 10 -10.29 -5.19 -14.38
N ALA A 11 -9.88 -6.37 -13.90
CA ALA A 11 -8.77 -6.50 -12.95
C ALA A 11 -7.43 -5.95 -13.48
N TRP A 12 -7.10 -6.21 -14.75
CA TRP A 12 -5.89 -5.64 -15.37
C TRP A 12 -5.98 -4.14 -15.58
N THR A 13 -7.12 -3.66 -16.07
CA THR A 13 -7.35 -2.22 -16.24
C THR A 13 -7.25 -1.49 -14.91
N ALA A 14 -7.81 -2.05 -13.83
CA ALA A 14 -7.72 -1.47 -12.49
C ALA A 14 -6.25 -1.39 -12.02
N ALA A 15 -5.46 -2.45 -12.21
CA ALA A 15 -4.05 -2.43 -11.86
C ALA A 15 -3.25 -1.38 -12.65
N GLU A 16 -3.51 -1.26 -13.95
CA GLU A 16 -2.85 -0.25 -14.81
C GLU A 16 -3.25 1.18 -14.43
N GLN A 17 -4.54 1.43 -14.17
CA GLN A 17 -5.01 2.76 -13.77
C GLN A 17 -4.52 3.14 -12.37
N GLY A 18 -4.46 2.20 -11.43
CA GLY A 18 -3.84 2.43 -10.11
C GLY A 18 -2.37 2.80 -10.23
N ALA A 19 -1.61 2.09 -11.06
CA ALA A 19 -0.20 2.40 -11.30
C ALA A 19 0.00 3.78 -11.95
N ARG A 20 -0.86 4.16 -12.91
CA ARG A 20 -0.85 5.50 -13.53
C ARG A 20 -1.18 6.59 -12.53
N PHE A 21 -2.21 6.37 -11.71
CA PHE A 21 -2.59 7.30 -10.66
C PHE A 21 -1.42 7.52 -9.69
N PHE A 22 -0.78 6.44 -9.21
CA PHE A 22 0.37 6.53 -8.32
C PHE A 22 1.55 7.30 -8.95
N THR A 23 1.77 7.15 -10.25
CA THR A 23 2.82 7.91 -10.98
C THR A 23 2.66 9.43 -10.82
N HIS A 24 1.42 9.94 -10.79
CA HIS A 24 1.17 11.36 -10.56
C HIS A 24 1.42 11.77 -9.11
N VAL A 25 1.06 10.90 -8.16
CA VAL A 25 1.23 11.18 -6.72
C VAL A 25 2.71 11.17 -6.33
N VAL A 26 3.46 10.14 -6.74
CA VAL A 26 4.87 9.98 -6.40
C VAL A 26 5.78 11.00 -7.06
N ALA A 27 5.31 11.67 -8.13
CA ALA A 27 6.03 12.80 -8.73
C ALA A 27 6.24 13.96 -7.74
N GLU A 28 5.40 14.05 -6.70
CA GLU A 28 5.55 15.05 -5.61
C GLU A 28 6.59 14.64 -4.56
N ALA A 29 7.19 13.44 -4.64
CA ALA A 29 8.13 12.93 -3.63
C ALA A 29 9.34 13.84 -3.37
N THR A 30 9.69 14.71 -4.32
CA THR A 30 10.77 15.68 -4.19
C THR A 30 10.33 17.06 -3.69
N SER A 31 9.02 17.30 -3.56
CA SER A 31 8.44 18.61 -3.20
C SER A 31 8.63 18.94 -1.71
N ASN A 32 8.80 17.93 -0.85
CA ASN A 32 9.09 18.10 0.58
C ASN A 32 10.11 17.05 1.05
N PRO A 33 10.95 17.37 2.05
CA PRO A 33 11.84 16.39 2.65
C PRO A 33 11.04 15.33 3.42
N ARG A 34 11.57 14.11 3.47
CA ARG A 34 11.04 12.99 4.26
C ARG A 34 9.57 12.66 4.01
N MET A 35 9.15 12.69 2.74
CA MET A 35 7.78 12.39 2.33
C MET A 35 7.40 10.92 2.56
N LEU A 36 6.20 10.67 3.08
CA LEU A 36 5.60 9.34 3.14
C LEU A 36 4.35 9.34 2.24
N VAL A 37 4.36 8.48 1.22
CA VAL A 37 3.21 8.24 0.34
C VAL A 37 2.67 6.85 0.61
N VAL A 38 1.40 6.79 1.02
CA VAL A 38 0.66 5.54 1.21
C VAL A 38 -0.41 5.46 0.13
N HIS A 39 -0.24 4.52 -0.80
CA HIS A 39 -1.19 4.23 -1.86
C HIS A 39 -2.06 3.04 -1.47
N GLU A 40 -3.24 3.35 -0.93
CA GLU A 40 -4.25 2.34 -0.62
C GLU A 40 -4.93 1.83 -1.90
N VAL A 41 -5.00 0.52 -2.04
CA VAL A 41 -5.59 -0.17 -3.20
C VAL A 41 -6.67 -1.13 -2.70
N MET A 42 -7.75 -1.25 -3.47
CA MET A 42 -8.86 -2.17 -3.17
C MET A 42 -8.40 -3.63 -3.11
N GLY A 43 -9.14 -4.48 -2.39
CA GLY A 43 -8.85 -5.91 -2.27
C GLY A 43 -8.87 -6.44 -0.85
N ARG A 44 -9.99 -6.24 -0.13
CA ARG A 44 -10.21 -6.61 1.28
C ARG A 44 -9.62 -7.96 1.71
N ASP A 45 -10.00 -9.03 1.03
CA ASP A 45 -9.54 -10.38 1.39
C ASP A 45 -8.55 -10.96 0.38
N CYS A 46 -8.17 -10.16 -0.62
CA CYS A 46 -7.32 -10.59 -1.72
C CYS A 46 -6.40 -9.46 -2.19
N GLY A 47 -5.11 -9.58 -1.91
CA GLY A 47 -4.08 -8.61 -2.24
C GLY A 47 -3.67 -8.57 -3.70
N TRP A 48 -4.27 -9.41 -4.57
CA TRP A 48 -3.87 -9.53 -5.98
C TRP A 48 -3.82 -8.18 -6.70
N LEU A 49 -4.85 -7.34 -6.52
CA LEU A 49 -4.92 -6.05 -7.20
C LEU A 49 -3.79 -5.12 -6.72
N THR A 50 -3.53 -5.07 -5.41
CA THR A 50 -2.44 -4.28 -4.83
C THR A 50 -1.08 -4.73 -5.39
N ALA A 51 -0.82 -6.04 -5.39
CA ALA A 51 0.42 -6.60 -5.92
C ALA A 51 0.59 -6.34 -7.42
N ALA A 52 -0.48 -6.54 -8.21
CA ALA A 52 -0.48 -6.28 -9.65
C ALA A 52 -0.26 -4.79 -9.97
N THR A 53 -0.86 -3.90 -9.17
CA THR A 53 -0.69 -2.44 -9.33
C THR A 53 0.74 -2.02 -9.03
N ALA A 54 1.34 -2.52 -7.93
CA ALA A 54 2.73 -2.26 -7.59
C ALA A 54 3.70 -2.79 -8.66
N ALA A 55 3.45 -3.99 -9.20
CA ALA A 55 4.23 -4.56 -10.29
C ALA A 55 4.14 -3.71 -11.56
N LYS A 56 2.93 -3.33 -11.98
CA LYS A 56 2.71 -2.45 -13.15
C LYS A 56 3.37 -1.08 -12.99
N TYR A 57 3.38 -0.54 -11.78
CA TYR A 57 4.10 0.69 -11.49
C TYR A 57 5.62 0.50 -11.62
N ARG A 58 6.20 -0.55 -11.04
CA ARG A 58 7.63 -0.84 -11.18
C ARG A 58 8.05 -1.05 -12.63
N ASP A 59 7.24 -1.74 -13.42
CA ASP A 59 7.50 -1.92 -14.86
C ASP A 59 7.62 -0.56 -15.59
N SER A 60 6.81 0.43 -15.16
CA SER A 60 6.80 1.76 -15.77
C SER A 60 8.05 2.59 -15.44
N LEU A 61 8.75 2.30 -14.33
CA LEU A 61 9.99 3.00 -13.95
C LEU A 61 11.08 2.92 -15.03
N SER A 62 11.08 1.83 -15.82
CA SER A 62 11.99 1.67 -16.96
C SER A 62 11.82 2.72 -18.06
N GLN A 63 10.67 3.41 -18.08
CA GLN A 63 10.31 4.43 -19.07
C GLN A 63 10.52 5.86 -18.55
N ILE A 64 10.98 6.02 -17.30
CA ILE A 64 11.18 7.33 -16.67
C ILE A 64 12.60 7.82 -16.90
N GLY A 65 12.74 9.08 -17.32
CA GLY A 65 14.02 9.77 -17.31
C GLY A 65 14.36 10.27 -15.90
N PHE A 66 15.48 9.80 -15.34
CA PHE A 66 15.93 10.22 -14.01
C PHE A 66 16.81 11.47 -14.07
N SER A 67 16.69 12.33 -13.07
CA SER A 67 17.52 13.53 -12.87
C SER A 67 17.96 13.61 -11.40
N PRO A 68 19.09 12.99 -11.03
CA PRO A 68 19.58 12.97 -9.66
C PRO A 68 19.82 14.37 -9.07
N GLN A 69 20.16 15.35 -9.92
CA GLN A 69 20.38 16.75 -9.50
C GLN A 69 19.09 17.42 -9.01
N LEU A 70 17.92 16.94 -9.46
CA LEU A 70 16.60 17.38 -9.00
C LEU A 70 16.02 16.45 -7.93
N GLY A 71 16.79 15.48 -7.44
CA GLY A 71 16.31 14.46 -6.52
C GLY A 71 15.39 13.42 -7.17
N VAL A 72 15.26 13.42 -8.50
CA VAL A 72 14.46 12.45 -9.25
C VAL A 72 15.34 11.23 -9.56
N THR A 73 15.36 10.26 -8.65
CA THR A 73 16.14 9.03 -8.79
C THR A 73 15.22 7.81 -8.80
N GLN A 74 15.67 6.72 -9.40
CA GLN A 74 14.91 5.46 -9.39
C GLN A 74 14.59 5.02 -7.96
N GLU A 75 15.56 5.13 -7.06
CA GLU A 75 15.39 4.71 -5.67
C GLU A 75 14.30 5.48 -4.93
N ARG A 76 14.23 6.81 -5.14
CA ARG A 76 13.17 7.64 -4.56
C ARG A 76 11.80 7.37 -5.15
N LEU A 77 11.72 7.02 -6.43
CA LEU A 77 10.46 6.73 -7.09
C LEU A 77 9.98 5.28 -6.87
N ASP A 78 10.87 4.34 -6.51
CA ASP A 78 10.49 2.94 -6.35
C ASP A 78 9.48 2.72 -5.20
N VAL A 79 8.84 1.56 -5.23
CA VAL A 79 7.99 1.04 -4.17
C VAL A 79 8.87 0.49 -3.06
N HIS A 80 8.68 0.98 -1.84
CA HIS A 80 9.49 0.62 -0.67
C HIS A 80 8.84 -0.47 0.21
N ALA A 81 7.51 -0.62 0.10
CA ALA A 81 6.75 -1.69 0.74
C ALA A 81 5.46 -2.00 -0.02
N VAL A 82 5.03 -3.27 0.05
CA VAL A 82 3.73 -3.75 -0.43
C VAL A 82 3.12 -4.60 0.69
N TYR A 83 1.97 -4.18 1.22
CA TYR A 83 1.28 -4.87 2.30
C TYR A 83 -0.05 -5.44 1.81
N LEU A 84 -0.25 -6.75 2.04
CA LEU A 84 -1.38 -7.52 1.54
C LEU A 84 -2.15 -8.18 2.69
N PRO A 85 -3.46 -8.45 2.56
CA PRO A 85 -4.26 -9.12 3.60
C PRO A 85 -3.81 -10.56 3.89
N GLU A 86 -3.09 -11.19 2.95
CA GLU A 86 -2.52 -12.53 3.10
C GLU A 86 -1.27 -12.55 3.98
N MET A 87 -0.67 -11.39 4.26
CA MET A 87 0.57 -11.28 5.03
C MET A 87 0.29 -10.94 6.50
N LYS A 88 1.09 -11.52 7.40
CA LYS A 88 1.17 -11.05 8.78
C LYS A 88 2.05 -9.81 8.81
N LEU A 89 1.58 -8.74 9.44
CA LEU A 89 2.30 -7.47 9.49
C LEU A 89 2.81 -7.17 10.89
N ASP A 90 4.14 -7.12 11.04
CA ASP A 90 4.80 -6.61 12.25
C ASP A 90 5.11 -5.11 12.04
N LEU A 91 4.29 -4.26 12.64
CA LEU A 91 4.37 -2.81 12.47
C LEU A 91 5.64 -2.21 13.07
N ASP A 92 6.11 -2.74 14.18
CA ASP A 92 7.29 -2.19 14.86
C ASP A 92 8.55 -2.49 14.04
N SER A 93 8.66 -3.73 13.53
CA SER A 93 9.74 -4.13 12.64
C SER A 93 9.70 -3.36 11.32
N GLU A 94 8.53 -3.23 10.69
CA GLU A 94 8.40 -2.51 9.42
C GLU A 94 8.64 -1.00 9.58
N ALA A 95 8.19 -0.38 10.68
CA ALA A 95 8.51 1.01 10.98
C ALA A 95 10.03 1.23 11.13
N ALA A 96 10.73 0.33 11.82
CA ALA A 96 12.19 0.39 11.94
C ALA A 96 12.88 0.25 10.57
N ARG A 97 12.44 -0.69 9.73
CA ARG A 97 12.97 -0.91 8.38
C ARG A 97 12.72 0.30 7.47
N LEU A 98 11.50 0.82 7.45
CA LEU A 98 11.11 1.97 6.63
C LEU A 98 11.81 3.25 7.07
N LYS A 99 12.12 3.42 8.37
CA LYS A 99 12.93 4.55 8.84
C LYS A 99 14.32 4.56 8.23
N VAL A 100 14.98 3.40 8.12
CA VAL A 100 16.30 3.29 7.48
C VAL A 100 16.22 3.68 6.00
N ILE A 101 15.14 3.29 5.32
CA ILE A 101 14.89 3.70 3.93
C ILE A 101 14.69 5.22 3.87
N LEU A 102 13.80 5.77 4.69
CA LEU A 102 13.53 7.21 4.76
C LEU A 102 14.80 8.03 4.99
N ASP A 103 15.71 7.55 5.84
CA ASP A 103 16.99 8.22 6.11
C ASP A 103 17.95 8.16 4.92
N ARG A 104 17.82 7.16 4.03
CA ARG A 104 18.65 6.97 2.85
C ARG A 104 18.09 7.68 1.61
N THR A 105 16.79 7.56 1.38
CA THR A 105 16.12 8.03 0.15
C THR A 105 15.44 9.37 0.36
N ASP A 106 15.20 9.81 1.61
CA ASP A 106 14.42 11.02 1.94
C ASP A 106 12.93 10.92 1.58
N ASN A 107 12.44 9.72 1.23
CA ASN A 107 11.00 9.45 1.09
C ASN A 107 10.70 7.94 1.19
N VAL A 108 9.45 7.61 1.49
CA VAL A 108 8.95 6.23 1.52
C VAL A 108 7.64 6.15 0.74
N ASN A 109 7.49 5.11 -0.07
CA ASN A 109 6.35 4.86 -0.94
C ASN A 109 5.81 3.46 -0.64
N ILE A 110 4.57 3.38 -0.19
CA ILE A 110 3.95 2.13 0.28
C ILE A 110 2.71 1.86 -0.55
N PHE A 111 2.57 0.62 -1.01
CA PHE A 111 1.31 0.11 -1.54
C PHE A 111 0.66 -0.74 -0.45
N VAL A 112 -0.59 -0.47 -0.13
CA VAL A 112 -1.30 -1.16 0.94
C VAL A 112 -2.67 -1.59 0.44
N SER A 113 -3.01 -2.86 0.61
CA SER A 113 -4.38 -3.29 0.40
C SER A 113 -5.28 -2.74 1.50
N GLU A 114 -6.51 -2.37 1.18
CA GLU A 114 -7.55 -1.99 2.16
C GLU A 114 -7.79 -3.07 3.25
N GLY A 115 -7.35 -4.30 3.01
CA GLY A 115 -7.44 -5.40 3.98
C GLY A 115 -6.17 -5.67 4.79
N ALA A 116 -5.05 -5.03 4.45
CA ALA A 116 -3.77 -5.31 5.06
C ALA A 116 -3.75 -4.87 6.53
N GLY A 117 -3.23 -5.72 7.42
CA GLY A 117 -3.12 -5.43 8.85
C GLY A 117 -4.44 -5.33 9.62
N VAL A 118 -5.60 -5.42 8.96
CA VAL A 118 -6.92 -5.30 9.60
C VAL A 118 -7.10 -6.31 10.73
N LYS A 119 -6.71 -7.57 10.51
CA LYS A 119 -6.79 -8.63 11.53
C LYS A 119 -5.92 -8.34 12.75
N ASP A 120 -4.70 -7.85 12.52
CA ASP A 120 -3.76 -7.51 13.58
C ASP A 120 -4.23 -6.29 14.39
N ILE A 121 -4.78 -5.28 13.71
CA ILE A 121 -5.40 -4.09 14.34
C ILE A 121 -6.61 -4.49 15.18
N ILE A 122 -7.51 -5.35 14.66
CA ILE A 122 -8.67 -5.86 15.39
C ILE A 122 -8.22 -6.62 16.65
N ALA A 123 -7.27 -7.55 16.51
CA ALA A 123 -6.78 -8.35 17.63
C ALA A 123 -6.19 -7.45 18.74
N ARG A 124 -5.47 -6.39 18.36
CA ARG A 124 -4.96 -5.39 19.30
C ARG A 124 -6.09 -4.59 19.96
N MET A 125 -7.07 -4.11 19.19
CA MET A 125 -8.22 -3.37 19.72
C MET A 125 -9.03 -4.23 20.71
N GLU A 126 -9.28 -5.50 20.40
CA GLU A 126 -9.97 -6.44 21.27
C GLU A 126 -9.16 -6.72 22.55
N ALA A 127 -7.82 -6.87 22.46
CA ALA A 127 -6.93 -7.01 23.62
C ALA A 127 -6.91 -5.75 24.52
N GLU A 128 -7.06 -4.57 23.93
CA GLU A 128 -7.20 -3.29 24.63
C GLU A 128 -8.64 -3.05 25.17
N GLY A 129 -9.56 -4.01 24.99
CA GLY A 129 -10.94 -3.93 25.44
C GLY A 129 -11.84 -2.97 24.63
N LYS A 130 -11.39 -2.56 23.44
CA LYS A 130 -12.15 -1.67 22.54
C LYS A 130 -13.18 -2.48 21.74
N LYS A 131 -14.37 -1.91 21.54
CA LYS A 131 -15.42 -2.53 20.71
C LYS A 131 -15.08 -2.41 19.21
N VAL A 132 -15.29 -3.51 18.49
CA VAL A 132 -15.12 -3.59 17.04
C VAL A 132 -16.49 -3.75 16.39
N ASP A 133 -16.88 -2.78 15.56
CA ASP A 133 -18.18 -2.80 14.89
C ASP A 133 -18.17 -3.75 13.70
N ARG A 134 -19.10 -4.71 13.73
CA ARG A 134 -19.32 -5.68 12.66
C ARG A 134 -20.62 -5.37 11.91
N ASP A 135 -20.69 -5.76 10.65
CA ASP A 135 -21.92 -5.73 9.85
C ASP A 135 -22.81 -6.93 10.17
N ALA A 136 -23.98 -7.01 9.52
CA ALA A 136 -24.95 -8.09 9.71
C ALA A 136 -24.47 -9.47 9.24
N PHE A 137 -23.36 -9.53 8.49
CA PHE A 137 -22.72 -10.75 8.00
C PHE A 137 -21.50 -11.15 8.83
N GLY A 138 -21.18 -10.38 9.88
CA GLY A 138 -20.05 -10.62 10.77
C GLY A 138 -18.72 -10.09 10.26
N HIS A 139 -18.70 -9.39 9.11
CA HIS A 139 -17.50 -8.71 8.63
C HIS A 139 -17.28 -7.43 9.45
N VAL A 140 -16.02 -7.12 9.74
CA VAL A 140 -15.68 -5.85 10.37
C VAL A 140 -15.92 -4.72 9.37
N ARG A 141 -16.57 -3.64 9.83
CA ARG A 141 -16.77 -2.46 8.99
C ARG A 141 -15.43 -1.74 8.85
N LEU A 142 -14.77 -1.86 7.70
CA LEU A 142 -13.52 -1.14 7.42
C LEU A 142 -13.70 0.39 7.48
N ASP A 143 -14.92 0.90 7.28
CA ASP A 143 -15.22 2.33 7.44
C ASP A 143 -14.90 2.85 8.86
N SER A 144 -14.94 1.99 9.89
CA SER A 144 -14.55 2.33 11.27
C SER A 144 -13.07 2.03 11.58
N ILE A 145 -12.38 1.29 10.71
CA ILE A 145 -10.96 0.93 10.82
C ILE A 145 -10.28 1.19 9.47
N ASN A 146 -9.83 2.42 9.23
CA ASN A 146 -9.08 2.78 8.03
C ASN A 146 -7.60 2.34 8.19
N PRO A 147 -7.14 1.27 7.51
CA PRO A 147 -5.79 0.75 7.73
C PRO A 147 -4.73 1.75 7.31
N GLY A 148 -4.95 2.53 6.24
CA GLY A 148 -4.03 3.58 5.80
C GLY A 148 -3.80 4.72 6.82
N LYS A 149 -4.61 4.84 7.87
CA LYS A 149 -4.33 5.75 9.00
C LYS A 149 -3.49 5.12 10.12
N TYR A 150 -3.51 3.80 10.23
CA TYR A 150 -2.77 3.06 11.26
C TYR A 150 -1.40 2.56 10.76
N LEU A 151 -1.24 2.45 9.44
CA LEU A 151 -0.05 2.00 8.71
C LEU A 151 0.71 3.19 8.12
#